data_AF-A0A1X2AR72-F1
#
_entry.id   AF-A0A1X2AR72-F1
#
_cell.length_a   1.000
_cell.length_b   1.000
_cell.length_c   1.000
_cell.angle_alpha   90.00
_cell.angle_beta   90.00
_cell.angle_gamma   90.00
#
_symmetry.space_group_name_H-M   'P 1'
#
loop_
_entity.id
_entity.type
_entity.pdbx_description
1 polymer ?
#
loop_
_entity_poly.entity_id
_entity_poly.type
_entity_poly.pdbx_seq_one_letter_code
_entity_poly.pdbx_strand_id
1 'polypeptide(L)' 'MIELSEQQIIDGVADRLTSKYPSVSGETVTAVVRDVHARFEGRPVREYVPLLVERFAGQEVELLATRTTLEQAVAV' A
#
# COMPACT_ATOMS: atom_id res chain seq x y z
N MET A 1 4.40 26.93 2.12
CA MET A 1 4.16 25.58 1.59
C MET A 1 4.74 24.61 2.61
N ILE A 2 3.96 23.65 3.11
CA ILE A 2 4.48 22.61 4.02
C ILE A 2 4.94 21.46 3.13
N GLU A 3 6.25 21.21 3.04
CA GLU A 3 6.76 19.99 2.43
C GLU A 3 6.56 18.84 3.41
N LEU A 4 5.85 17.80 2.98
CA LEU A 4 5.72 16.57 3.74
C LEU A 4 6.98 15.73 3.55
N SER A 5 7.43 15.09 4.63
CA SER A 5 8.47 14.08 4.53
C SER A 5 7.96 12.90 3.71
N GLU A 6 8.90 12.17 3.10
CA GLU A 6 8.57 10.96 2.37
C GLU A 6 7.76 9.98 3.24
N GLN A 7 8.14 9.82 4.51
CA GLN A 7 7.40 8.98 5.45
C GLN A 7 5.94 9.45 5.63
N GLN A 8 5.70 10.75 5.76
CA GLN A 8 4.34 11.28 5.87
C GLN A 8 3.52 11.03 4.61
N ILE A 9 4.14 11.06 3.43
CA ILE A 9 3.47 10.73 2.17
C ILE A 9 3.13 9.24 2.14
N ILE A 10 4.05 8.37 2.58
CA ILE A 10 3.87 6.91 2.66
C ILE A 10 2.75 6.53 3.65
N ASP A 11 2.68 7.18 4.81
CA ASP A 11 1.60 6.97 5.78
C ASP A 11 0.24 7.33 5.14
N GLY A 12 0.18 8.46 4.41
CA GLY A 12 -1.01 8.84 3.65
C GLY A 12 -1.37 7.88 2.51
N VAL A 13 -0.40 7.15 1.93
CA VAL A 13 -0.66 6.07 0.96
C VAL A 13 -1.35 4.90 1.65
N ALA A 14 -0.89 4.49 2.85
CA ALA A 14 -1.52 3.42 3.61
C ALA A 14 -2.98 3.74 3.98
N ASP A 15 -3.26 4.98 4.37
CA ASP A 15 -4.62 5.44 4.67
C ASP A 15 -5.54 5.38 3.43
N ARG A 16 -5.03 5.85 2.27
CA ARG A 16 -5.77 5.82 1.00
C ARG A 16 -6.07 4.38 0.56
N LEU A 17 -5.08 3.49 0.64
CA LEU A 17 -5.27 2.09 0.24
C LEU A 17 -6.20 1.34 1.19
N THR A 18 -6.12 1.61 2.51
CA THR A 18 -7.04 1.02 3.50
C THR A 18 -8.47 1.44 3.21
N SER A 19 -8.69 2.70 2.86
CA SER A 19 -10.00 3.22 2.47
C SER A 19 -10.49 2.62 1.13
N LYS A 20 -9.59 2.37 0.18
CA LYS A 20 -9.91 1.83 -1.15
C LYS A 20 -10.25 0.33 -1.12
N TYR A 21 -9.65 -0.44 -0.22
CA TYR A 21 -9.78 -1.90 -0.16
C TYR A 21 -10.32 -2.37 1.21
N PRO A 22 -11.58 -2.07 1.56
CA PRO A 22 -12.14 -2.37 2.88
C PRO A 22 -12.27 -3.87 3.19
N SER A 23 -12.15 -4.74 2.19
CA SER A 23 -12.13 -6.20 2.38
C SER A 23 -10.78 -6.73 2.85
N VAL A 24 -9.71 -5.92 2.79
CA VAL A 24 -8.37 -6.26 3.30
C VAL A 24 -8.15 -5.51 4.61
N SER A 25 -7.58 -6.20 5.62
CA SER A 25 -7.35 -5.56 6.92
C SER A 25 -6.37 -4.39 6.80
N GLY A 26 -6.60 -3.30 7.56
CA GLY A 26 -5.71 -2.13 7.55
C GLY A 26 -4.28 -2.47 7.99
N GLU A 27 -4.11 -3.45 8.88
CA GLU A 27 -2.80 -3.96 9.28
C GLU A 27 -2.06 -4.60 8.09
N THR A 28 -2.77 -5.43 7.31
CA THR A 28 -2.22 -6.04 6.09
C THR A 28 -1.86 -4.98 5.05
N VAL A 29 -2.72 -3.99 4.82
CA VAL A 29 -2.43 -2.89 3.89
C VAL A 29 -1.19 -2.12 4.31
N THR A 30 -1.10 -1.75 5.59
CA THR A 30 0.05 -1.05 6.17
C THR A 30 1.34 -1.87 6.01
N ALA A 31 1.27 -3.18 6.25
CA ALA A 31 2.40 -4.08 6.06
C ALA A 31 2.86 -4.11 4.60
N VAL A 32 1.94 -4.25 3.65
CA VAL A 32 2.26 -4.24 2.21
C VAL A 32 2.92 -2.93 1.79
N VAL A 33 2.38 -1.78 2.22
CA VAL A 33 2.95 -0.46 1.91
C VAL A 33 4.38 -0.34 2.44
N ARG A 34 4.60 -0.72 3.70
CA ARG A 34 5.93 -0.73 4.32
C ARG A 34 6.90 -1.66 3.59
N ASP A 35 6.46 -2.88 3.26
CA ASP A 35 7.31 -3.88 2.61
C ASP A 35 7.68 -3.45 1.18
N VAL A 36 6.78 -2.76 0.47
CA VAL A 36 7.08 -2.16 -0.84
C VAL A 36 8.03 -0.98 -0.70
N HIS A 37 7.85 -0.10 0.30
CA HIS A 37 8.74 1.02 0.56
C HIS A 37 10.17 0.57 0.90
N ALA A 38 10.31 -0.49 1.69
CA ALA A 38 11.60 -1.09 2.04
C ALA A 38 12.40 -1.56 0.80
N ARG A 39 11.73 -1.94 -0.31
CA ARG A 39 12.41 -2.31 -1.57
C ARG A 39 13.24 -1.16 -2.19
N PHE A 40 12.98 0.07 -1.76
CA PHE A 40 13.68 1.27 -2.23
C PHE A 40 14.78 1.75 -1.28
N GLU A 41 15.00 1.10 -0.13
CA GLU A 41 16.09 1.47 0.78
C GLU A 41 17.45 1.54 0.07
N GLY A 42 18.26 2.55 0.42
CA GLY A 42 19.58 2.78 -0.18
C GLY A 42 19.57 3.31 -1.62
N ARG A 43 18.40 3.53 -2.25
CA ARG A 43 18.30 4.15 -3.59
C ARG A 43 18.56 5.66 -3.49
N PRO A 44 19.43 6.24 -4.35
CA PRO A 44 19.81 7.65 -4.24
C PRO A 44 18.73 8.64 -4.71
N VAL A 45 17.86 8.22 -5.63
CA VAL A 45 16.73 9.03 -6.12
C VAL A 45 15.48 8.63 -5.35
N ARG A 46 14.95 9.56 -4.55
CA ARG A 46 13.84 9.34 -3.62
C ARG A 46 12.53 10.03 -4.01
N GLU A 47 12.57 11.03 -4.89
CA GLU A 47 11.40 11.85 -5.27
C GLU A 47 10.23 11.03 -5.84
N TYR A 48 10.53 9.91 -6.52
CA TYR A 48 9.52 9.03 -7.11
C TYR A 48 9.12 7.86 -6.22
N VAL A 49 9.80 7.66 -5.08
CA VAL A 49 9.55 6.50 -4.20
C VAL A 49 8.10 6.48 -3.73
N PRO A 50 7.48 7.57 -3.24
CA PRO A 50 6.08 7.53 -2.82
C PRO A 50 5.11 7.11 -3.93
N LEU A 51 5.30 7.61 -5.15
CA LEU A 51 4.46 7.27 -6.30
C LEU A 51 4.59 5.79 -6.67
N LEU A 52 5.82 5.28 -6.68
CA LEU A 52 6.09 3.87 -6.98
C LEU A 52 5.55 2.95 -5.87
N VAL A 53 5.67 3.35 -4.60
CA VAL A 53 5.10 2.60 -3.48
C VAL A 53 3.58 2.54 -3.60
N GLU A 54 2.90 3.65 -3.83
CA GLU A 54 1.44 3.66 -4.01
C GLU A 54 1.01 2.75 -5.16
N ARG A 55 1.71 2.80 -6.29
CA ARG A 55 1.41 1.94 -7.43
C ARG A 55 1.60 0.46 -7.11
N PHE A 56 2.76 0.07 -6.60
CA PHE A 56 3.07 -1.34 -6.37
C PHE A 56 2.27 -1.90 -5.20
N ALA A 57 2.15 -1.19 -4.08
CA ALA A 57 1.31 -1.62 -2.96
C ALA A 57 -0.15 -1.74 -3.38
N GLY A 58 -0.66 -0.82 -4.21
CA GLY A 58 -2.01 -0.92 -4.77
C GLY A 58 -2.24 -2.21 -5.57
N GLN A 59 -1.27 -2.63 -6.39
CA GLN A 59 -1.35 -3.89 -7.15
C GLN A 59 -1.37 -5.11 -6.23
N GLU A 60 -0.50 -5.15 -5.22
CA GLU A 60 -0.45 -6.26 -4.26
C GLU A 60 -1.74 -6.35 -3.43
N VAL A 61 -2.26 -5.21 -2.94
CA VAL A 61 -3.52 -5.17 -2.16
C VAL A 61 -4.72 -5.55 -3.03
N GLU A 62 -4.75 -5.16 -4.31
CA GLU A 62 -5.80 -5.57 -5.25
C GLU A 62 -5.85 -7.10 -5.44
N LEU A 63 -4.69 -7.74 -5.55
CA LEU A 63 -4.59 -9.21 -5.62
C LEU A 63 -5.11 -9.86 -4.33
N LEU A 64 -4.76 -9.31 -3.17
CA LEU A 64 -5.26 -9.77 -1.87
C LEU A 64 -6.77 -9.60 -1.76
N ALA A 65 -7.32 -8.44 -2.13
CA ALA A 65 -8.74 -8.16 -2.10
C ALA A 65 -9.53 -9.11 -3.01
N THR A 66 -8.99 -9.40 -4.18
CA THR A 66 -9.57 -10.37 -5.13
C THR A 66 -9.60 -11.77 -4.51
N ARG A 67 -8.51 -12.20 -3.87
CA ARG A 67 -8.43 -13.49 -3.18
C ARG A 67 -9.43 -13.58 -2.03
N THR A 68 -9.49 -12.58 -1.15
CA THR A 68 -10.44 -12.54 -0.03
C THR A 68 -11.87 -12.67 -0.53
N THR A 69 -12.22 -11.97 -1.61
CA THR A 69 -13.56 -12.04 -2.21
C THR A 69 -13.87 -13.43 -2.74
N LEU A 70 -12.91 -14.08 -3.42
CA LEU A 70 -13.08 -15.46 -3.92
C LEU A 70 -13.23 -16.46 -2.77
N GLU A 71 -12.43 -16.34 -1.71
CA GLU A 71 -12.52 -17.19 -0.53
C GLU A 71 -13.88 -17.06 0.16
N GLN A 72 -14.41 -15.84 0.27
CA GLN A 72 -15.75 -15.57 0.80
C GLN A 72 -16.86 -16.17 -0.08
N ALA A 73 -16.71 -16.15 -1.40
CA ALA A 73 -17.70 -16.70 -2.33
C ALA A 73 -17.77 -18.24 -2.32
N VAL A 74 -16.66 -18.92 -2.04
CA VAL A 74 -16.60 -20.40 -1.94
C VAL A 74 -17.12 -20.91 -0.58
N ALA A 75 -17.13 -20.05 0.44
CA ALA A 75 -17.60 -20.38 1.79
C ALA A 75 -19.14 -20.34 1.96
N VAL A 76 -19.90 -20.11 0.88
CA VAL A 76 -21.37 -19.99 0.84
C VAL A 76 -22.03 -21.18 0.15
#